data_AF-A0A0N5A0L6-F1
#
_entry.id   AF-A0A0N5A0L6-F1
#
_cell.length_a   1.000
_cell.length_b   1.000
_cell.length_c   1.000
_cell.angle_alpha   90.00
_cell.angle_beta   90.00
_cell.angle_gamma   90.00
#
_symmetry.space_group_name_H-M   'P 1'
#
loop_
_entity.id
_entity.type
_entity.pdbx_description
1 polymer ?
#
loop_
_entity_poly.entity_id
_entity_poly.type
_entity_poly.pdbx_seq_one_letter_code
_entity_poly.pdbx_strand_id
1 'polypeptide(L)'
;DGERLTADQFEALKAELGEAHAGARNAGRPLLLEGGLDWKPMSLTPHDMDFIAGKHAAAREIALAFGVPPQLLGIPGDATYANYREANAAFWRGTVIPLVRKAAGAMTGWLGGRFSDCRIEPDLDAVPALQVERDA
;
A
#
# COMPACT_ATOMS: atom_id res chain seq x y z
N ASP A 1 17.13 32.31 27.84
CA ASP A 1 16.16 33.41 27.69
C ASP A 1 16.15 33.88 26.26
N GLY A 2 15.11 33.50 25.51
CA GLY A 2 14.99 33.87 24.10
C GLY A 2 14.57 35.32 23.98
N GLU A 3 15.49 36.18 23.55
CA GLU A 3 15.15 37.54 23.13
C GLU A 3 14.08 37.46 22.03
N ARG A 4 12.90 38.03 22.29
CA ARG A 4 11.88 38.15 21.25
C ARG A 4 12.40 39.13 20.22
N LEU A 5 12.39 38.72 18.96
CA LEU A 5 12.66 39.60 17.82
C LEU A 5 11.79 40.85 17.92
N THR A 6 12.37 42.01 17.61
CA THR A 6 11.57 43.22 17.40
C THR A 6 10.66 43.03 16.18
N ALA A 7 9.60 43.81 16.07
CA ALA A 7 8.66 43.73 14.95
C ALA A 7 9.39 43.88 13.59
N ASP A 8 10.37 44.79 13.52
CA ASP A 8 11.16 45.04 12.31
C ASP A 8 12.07 43.85 11.97
N GLN A 9 12.70 43.23 12.98
CA GLN A 9 13.53 42.04 12.78
C GLN A 9 12.69 40.82 12.35
N PHE A 10 11.48 40.69 12.88
CA PHE A 10 10.56 39.63 12.50
C PHE A 10 10.09 39.77 11.04
N GLU A 11 9.70 40.97 10.63
CA GLU A 11 9.26 41.20 9.25
C GLU A 11 10.41 41.06 8.24
N ALA A 12 11.62 41.51 8.59
CA ALA A 12 12.81 41.30 7.76
C ALA A 12 13.12 39.80 7.59
N LEU A 13 13.12 39.03 8.68
CA LEU A 13 13.37 37.58 8.65
C LEU A 13 12.29 36.83 7.84
N LYS A 14 11.03 37.24 7.97
CA LYS A 14 9.91 36.65 7.24
C LYS A 14 10.02 36.91 5.73
N ALA A 15 10.41 38.12 5.33
CA ALA A 15 10.63 38.45 3.92
C ALA A 15 11.79 37.64 3.33
N GLU A 16 12.91 37.53 4.07
CA GLU A 16 14.08 36.75 3.66
C GLU A 16 13.77 35.25 3.52
N LEU A 17 13.05 34.66 4.49
CA LEU A 17 12.58 33.28 4.42
C LEU A 17 11.66 33.04 3.21
N GLY A 18 10.79 34.00 2.90
CA GLY A 18 9.91 33.95 1.74
C GLY A 18 10.68 33.92 0.42
N GLU A 19 11.67 34.79 0.24
CA GLU A 19 12.49 34.83 -0.99
C GLU A 19 13.43 33.63 -1.11
N ALA A 20 14.06 33.22 -0.01
CA ALA A 20 15.11 32.21 -0.03
C ALA A 20 14.57 30.77 -0.10
N HIS A 21 13.35 30.52 0.38
CA HIS A 21 12.81 29.15 0.53
C HIS A 21 11.42 28.91 -0.11
N ALA A 22 10.74 29.93 -0.65
CA ALA A 22 9.49 29.69 -1.38
C ALA A 22 9.75 29.20 -2.81
N GLY A 23 8.94 28.24 -3.27
CA GLY A 23 8.90 27.75 -4.64
C GLY A 23 9.88 26.60 -4.95
N ALA A 24 9.57 25.83 -6.00
CA ALA A 24 10.30 24.61 -6.36
C ALA A 24 11.80 24.82 -6.67
N ARG A 25 12.20 26.01 -7.12
CA ARG A 25 13.61 26.36 -7.40
C ARG A 25 14.46 26.54 -6.14
N ASN A 26 13.84 26.80 -4.99
CA ASN A 26 14.52 27.07 -3.73
C ASN A 26 14.50 25.85 -2.79
N ALA A 27 13.95 24.72 -3.23
CA ALA A 27 13.89 23.48 -2.46
C ALA A 27 15.30 22.96 -2.14
N GLY A 28 15.53 22.60 -0.87
CA GLY A 28 16.79 22.00 -0.41
C GLY A 28 17.94 22.99 -0.14
N ARG A 29 17.72 24.31 -0.24
CA ARG A 29 18.73 25.30 0.16
C ARG A 29 18.97 25.21 1.68
N PRO A 30 20.23 25.17 2.15
CA PRO A 30 20.53 25.18 3.59
C PRO A 30 19.98 26.47 4.23
N LEU A 31 19.21 26.33 5.32
CA LEU A 31 18.70 27.44 6.11
C LEU A 31 19.67 27.70 7.28
N LEU A 32 20.18 28.93 7.38
CA LEU A 32 20.99 29.36 8.52
C LEU A 32 20.10 30.11 9.51
N LEU A 33 20.03 29.61 10.73
CA LEU A 33 19.26 30.20 11.81
C LEU A 33 20.21 30.64 12.92
N GLU A 34 20.30 31.95 13.17
CA GLU A 34 21.10 32.52 14.26
C GLU A 34 20.25 32.70 15.53
N GLY A 35 20.89 32.79 16.70
CA GLY A 35 20.21 33.20 17.95
C GLY A 35 19.33 32.15 18.64
N GLY A 36 19.52 30.86 18.37
CA GLY A 36 18.74 29.79 19.03
C GLY A 36 17.38 29.51 18.39
N LEU A 37 17.16 29.99 17.17
CA LEU A 37 16.04 29.60 16.32
C LEU A 37 16.21 28.16 15.85
N ASP A 38 15.20 27.33 16.09
CA ASP A 38 15.15 25.92 15.66
C ASP A 38 14.22 25.78 14.46
N TRP A 39 14.71 25.21 13.36
CA TRP A 39 13.88 24.90 12.21
C TRP A 39 13.16 23.58 12.47
N LYS A 40 11.84 23.65 12.61
CA LYS A 40 11.01 22.45 12.59
C LYS A 40 10.48 22.25 11.18
N PRO A 41 10.93 21.23 10.43
CA PRO A 41 10.29 20.91 9.17
C PRO A 41 8.82 20.64 9.46
N MET A 42 7.94 21.40 8.81
CA MET A 42 6.54 20.99 8.77
C MET A 42 6.53 19.65 8.06
N SER A 43 6.13 18.60 8.79
CA SER A 43 5.80 17.28 8.24
C SER A 43 4.85 17.41 7.05
N LEU A 44 4.70 16.31 6.28
CA LEU A 44 3.80 16.19 5.12
C LEU A 44 2.67 17.23 5.09
N THR A 45 2.59 18.00 4.00
CA THR A 45 1.52 18.99 3.86
C THR A 45 0.17 18.27 3.82
N PRO A 46 -0.94 18.92 4.23
CA PRO A 46 -2.27 18.32 4.13
C PRO A 46 -2.57 17.73 2.73
N HIS A 47 -2.13 18.43 1.68
CA HIS A 47 -2.24 17.97 0.30
C HIS A 47 -1.47 16.66 0.04
N ASP A 48 -0.25 16.54 0.56
CA ASP A 48 0.55 15.31 0.41
C ASP A 48 -0.08 14.13 1.16
N MET A 49 -0.69 14.40 2.34
CA MET A 49 -1.43 13.37 3.08
C MET A 49 -2.67 12.89 2.32
N ASP A 50 -3.44 13.81 1.75
CA ASP A 50 -4.62 13.49 0.94
C ASP A 50 -4.25 12.68 -0.30
N PHE A 51 -3.13 13.03 -0.95
CA PHE A 51 -2.61 12.27 -2.09
C PHE A 51 -2.21 10.84 -1.70
N ILE A 52 -1.51 10.66 -0.57
CA ILE A 52 -1.14 9.34 -0.05
C ILE A 52 -2.39 8.52 0.28
N ALA A 53 -3.39 9.13 0.93
CA ALA A 53 -4.66 8.47 1.23
C ALA A 53 -5.39 8.04 -0.04
N GLY A 54 -5.45 8.90 -1.06
CA GLY A 54 -6.02 8.58 -2.37
C GLY A 54 -5.29 7.43 -3.07
N LYS A 55 -3.96 7.40 -3.02
CA LYS A 55 -3.16 6.29 -3.57
C LYS A 55 -3.47 4.97 -2.89
N HIS A 56 -3.65 4.97 -1.56
CA HIS A 56 -4.03 3.77 -0.82
C HIS A 56 -5.46 3.32 -1.13
N ALA A 57 -6.41 4.25 -1.28
CA ALA A 57 -7.78 3.93 -1.69
C ALA A 57 -7.80 3.27 -3.08
N ALA A 58 -7.11 3.85 -4.06
CA ALA A 58 -7.00 3.29 -5.40
C ALA A 58 -6.35 1.89 -5.40
N ALA A 59 -5.31 1.69 -4.59
CA ALA A 59 -4.69 0.38 -4.44
C ALA A 59 -5.67 -0.69 -3.90
N ARG A 60 -6.56 -0.32 -2.97
CA ARG A 60 -7.61 -1.23 -2.47
C ARG A 60 -8.67 -1.56 -3.52
N GLU A 61 -9.10 -0.57 -4.31
CA GLU A 61 -10.05 -0.79 -5.39
C GLU A 61 -9.51 -1.77 -6.44
N ILE A 62 -8.24 -1.61 -6.83
CA ILE A 62 -7.55 -2.53 -7.74
C ILE A 62 -7.50 -3.93 -7.13
N ALA A 63 -7.10 -4.05 -5.86
CA ALA A 63 -7.02 -5.34 -5.17
C ALA A 63 -8.39 -6.07 -5.16
N LEU A 64 -9.46 -5.33 -4.87
CA LEU A 64 -10.84 -5.84 -4.87
C LEU A 64 -11.25 -6.34 -6.26
N ALA A 65 -10.90 -5.60 -7.33
CA ALA A 65 -11.23 -6.01 -8.70
C ALA A 65 -10.60 -7.36 -9.09
N PHE A 66 -9.43 -7.69 -8.55
CA PHE A 66 -8.78 -8.99 -8.74
C PHE A 66 -9.17 -10.03 -7.67
N GLY A 67 -10.01 -9.69 -6.70
CA GLY A 67 -10.38 -10.56 -5.59
C GLY A 67 -9.21 -10.87 -4.65
N VAL A 68 -8.22 -9.97 -4.55
CA VAL A 68 -7.06 -10.11 -3.67
C VAL A 68 -7.29 -9.29 -2.39
N PRO A 69 -7.26 -9.89 -1.19
CA PRO A 69 -7.35 -9.13 0.05
C PRO A 69 -6.21 -8.10 0.19
N PRO A 70 -6.50 -6.82 0.47
CA PRO A 70 -5.48 -5.76 0.53
C PRO A 70 -4.34 -6.02 1.53
N GLN A 71 -4.64 -6.69 2.65
CA GLN A 71 -3.63 -7.08 3.64
C GLN A 71 -2.55 -8.02 3.11
N LEU A 72 -2.85 -8.87 2.11
CA LEU A 72 -1.85 -9.73 1.47
C LEU A 72 -0.89 -8.94 0.57
N LEU A 73 -1.30 -7.74 0.14
CA LEU A 73 -0.51 -6.84 -0.71
C LEU A 73 0.29 -5.81 0.12
N GLY A 74 0.22 -5.87 1.45
CA GLY A 74 0.84 -4.87 2.33
C GLY A 74 0.22 -3.48 2.24
N ILE A 75 -1.01 -3.36 1.74
CA ILE A 75 -1.72 -2.08 1.71
C ILE A 75 -2.10 -1.72 3.15
N PRO A 76 -1.77 -0.51 3.64
CA PRO A 76 -2.02 -0.12 5.02
C PRO A 76 -3.51 -0.21 5.41
N GLY A 77 -3.75 -0.76 6.60
CA GLY A 77 -5.07 -0.98 7.22
C GLY A 77 -4.92 -1.83 8.49
N ASP A 78 -6.04 -2.25 9.08
CA ASP A 78 -6.04 -3.06 10.30
C ASP A 78 -5.68 -4.53 10.01
N ALA A 79 -4.39 -4.83 9.98
CA ALA A 79 -3.87 -6.19 9.78
C ALA A 79 -3.31 -6.77 11.09
N THR A 80 -3.93 -7.85 11.59
CA THR A 80 -3.38 -8.72 12.63
C THR A 80 -3.02 -10.09 12.05
N TYR A 81 -2.19 -10.89 12.74
CA TYR A 81 -1.81 -12.24 12.27
C TYR A 81 -3.01 -13.17 12.06
N ALA A 82 -4.03 -13.09 12.91
CA ALA A 82 -5.27 -13.86 12.77
C ALA A 82 -6.01 -13.47 11.48
N ASN A 83 -6.21 -12.17 11.27
CA ASN A 83 -6.81 -11.63 10.05
C ASN A 83 -6.02 -12.06 8.79
N TYR A 84 -4.68 -12.09 8.85
CA TYR A 84 -3.86 -12.52 7.72
C TYR A 84 -4.11 -13.99 7.31
N ARG A 85 -4.20 -14.92 8.27
CA ARG A 85 -4.43 -16.35 7.97
C ARG A 85 -5.80 -16.56 7.33
N GLU A 86 -6.82 -15.94 7.88
CA GLU A 86 -8.20 -15.98 7.36
C GLU A 86 -8.27 -15.36 5.96
N ALA A 87 -7.61 -14.22 5.75
CA ALA A 87 -7.51 -13.56 4.46
C ALA A 87 -6.86 -14.45 3.39
N ASN A 88 -5.78 -15.15 3.75
CA ASN A 88 -5.10 -16.06 2.84
C ASN A 88 -6.02 -17.22 2.44
N ALA A 89 -6.71 -17.85 3.41
CA ALA A 89 -7.67 -18.91 3.12
C ALA A 89 -8.83 -18.41 2.24
N ALA A 90 -9.38 -17.24 2.55
CA ALA A 90 -10.44 -16.61 1.76
C ALA A 90 -9.99 -16.28 0.33
N PHE A 91 -8.76 -15.82 0.13
CA PHE A 91 -8.17 -15.58 -1.19
C PHE A 91 -8.08 -16.86 -2.01
N TRP A 92 -7.59 -17.94 -1.42
CA TRP A 92 -7.52 -19.23 -2.11
C TRP A 92 -8.91 -19.72 -2.53
N ARG A 93 -9.89 -19.67 -1.62
CA ARG A 93 -11.27 -20.13 -1.89
C ARG A 93 -12.04 -19.25 -2.88
N GLY A 94 -11.97 -17.93 -2.71
CA GLY A 94 -12.75 -16.96 -3.47
C GLY A 94 -12.19 -16.69 -4.86
N THR A 95 -10.87 -16.81 -5.04
CA THR A 95 -10.20 -16.32 -6.25
C THR A 95 -9.34 -17.39 -6.92
N VAL A 96 -8.39 -17.99 -6.19
CA VAL A 96 -7.38 -18.88 -6.81
C VAL A 96 -8.00 -20.20 -7.27
N ILE A 97 -8.72 -20.91 -6.41
CA ILE A 97 -9.31 -22.22 -6.74
C ILE A 97 -10.26 -22.14 -7.94
N PRO A 98 -11.20 -21.18 -8.02
CA PRO A 98 -12.06 -21.03 -9.19
C PRO A 98 -11.26 -20.83 -10.49
N LEU A 99 -10.22 -19.99 -10.47
CA LEU A 99 -9.39 -19.73 -11.66
C LEU A 99 -8.59 -20.95 -12.09
N VAL A 100 -7.97 -21.65 -11.14
CA VAL A 100 -7.20 -22.86 -11.44
C VAL A 100 -8.11 -23.98 -11.95
N ARG A 101 -9.30 -24.17 -11.37
CA ARG A 101 -10.28 -25.14 -11.86
C ARG A 101 -10.75 -24.80 -13.28
N LYS A 102 -10.97 -23.52 -13.58
CA LYS A 102 -11.31 -23.07 -14.95
C LYS A 102 -10.19 -23.40 -15.93
N ALA A 103 -8.94 -23.13 -15.57
CA ALA A 103 -7.77 -23.46 -16.39
C ALA A 103 -7.62 -24.97 -16.60
N ALA A 104 -7.71 -25.75 -15.52
CA ALA A 104 -7.64 -27.21 -15.56
C ALA A 104 -8.74 -27.83 -16.41
N GLY A 105 -9.97 -27.30 -16.33
CA GLY A 105 -11.08 -27.71 -17.19
C GLY A 105 -10.84 -27.40 -18.67
N ALA A 106 -10.32 -26.21 -18.98
CA ALA A 106 -9.97 -25.85 -20.36
C ALA A 106 -8.87 -26.76 -20.92
N MET A 107 -7.83 -27.06 -20.13
CA MET A 107 -6.76 -27.98 -20.52
C MET A 107 -7.28 -29.41 -20.70
N THR A 108 -8.17 -29.87 -19.82
CA THR A 108 -8.83 -31.18 -19.92
C THR A 108 -9.60 -31.28 -21.24
N GLY A 109 -10.39 -30.26 -21.59
CA GLY A 109 -11.13 -30.23 -22.84
C GLY A 109 -10.22 -30.24 -24.08
N TRP A 110 -9.11 -29.49 -24.04
CA TRP A 110 -8.13 -29.47 -25.13
C TRP A 110 -7.43 -30.82 -25.31
N LEU A 111 -7.07 -31.51 -24.21
CA LEU A 111 -6.42 -32.81 -24.25
C LEU A 111 -7.37 -33.96 -24.63
N GLY A 112 -8.67 -33.83 -24.36
CA GLY A 112 -9.67 -34.84 -24.67
C GLY A 112 -9.77 -35.19 -26.16
N GLY A 113 -9.32 -34.31 -27.06
CA GLY A 113 -9.22 -34.61 -28.49
C GLY A 113 -8.06 -35.56 -28.85
N ARG A 114 -7.04 -35.69 -27.99
CA ARG A 114 -5.83 -36.49 -28.23
C ARG A 114 -5.77 -37.75 -27.36
N PHE A 115 -6.33 -37.68 -26.15
CA PHE A 115 -6.30 -38.75 -25.15
C PHE A 115 -7.72 -39.03 -24.64
N SER A 116 -8.14 -40.29 -24.66
CA SER A 116 -9.39 -40.72 -24.04
C SER A 116 -9.27 -40.72 -22.52
N ASP A 117 -10.33 -40.31 -21.82
CA ASP A 117 -10.46 -40.32 -20.36
C ASP A 117 -9.40 -39.53 -19.57
N CYS A 118 -8.76 -38.54 -20.19
CA CYS A 118 -7.83 -37.64 -19.51
C CYS A 118 -8.60 -36.57 -18.71
N ARG A 119 -8.18 -36.32 -17.47
CA ARG A 119 -8.73 -35.29 -16.59
C ARG A 119 -7.60 -34.60 -15.82
N ILE A 120 -7.59 -33.27 -15.84
CA ILE A 120 -6.68 -32.45 -15.06
C ILE A 120 -7.48 -31.83 -13.92
N GLU A 121 -7.01 -32.03 -12.69
CA GLU A 121 -7.58 -31.44 -11.49
C GLU A 121 -6.48 -30.85 -10.62
N PRO A 122 -6.73 -29.72 -9.95
CA PRO A 122 -5.77 -29.16 -9.00
C PRO A 122 -5.71 -30.00 -7.73
N ASP A 123 -4.50 -30.31 -7.29
CA ASP A 123 -4.25 -30.87 -5.97
C ASP A 123 -4.37 -29.76 -4.91
N LEU A 124 -5.53 -29.74 -4.23
CA LEU A 124 -5.80 -28.80 -3.15
C LEU A 124 -5.28 -29.30 -1.79
N ASP A 125 -4.94 -30.59 -1.69
CA ASP A 125 -4.46 -31.20 -0.45
C ASP A 125 -3.03 -30.73 -0.13
N ALA A 126 -2.24 -30.48 -1.19
CA ALA A 126 -0.89 -29.94 -1.09
C ALA A 126 -0.83 -28.44 -0.77
N VAL A 127 -1.95 -27.72 -0.62
CA VAL A 127 -1.98 -26.26 -0.40
C VAL A 127 -1.95 -25.93 1.09
N PRO A 128 -0.85 -25.37 1.65
CA PRO A 128 -0.73 -25.12 3.09
C PRO A 128 -1.78 -24.15 3.64
N ALA A 129 -2.23 -23.20 2.82
CA ALA A 129 -3.25 -22.22 3.19
C ALA A 129 -4.63 -22.84 3.47
N LEU A 130 -4.87 -24.08 3.02
CA LEU A 130 -6.14 -24.80 3.18
C LEU A 130 -6.07 -25.89 4.26
N GLN A 131 -4.90 -26.22 4.78
CA GLN A 131 -4.75 -27.32 5.74
C GLN A 131 -5.28 -26.98 7.14
N VAL A 132 -5.17 -25.72 7.55
CA VAL A 132 -5.58 -25.24 8.89
C VAL A 132 -7.06 -25.52 9.20
N GLU A 133 -7.93 -25.47 8.20
CA GLU A 133 -9.37 -25.71 8.33
C GLU A 133 -9.75 -27.20 8.30
N ARG A 134 -8.84 -28.09 7.88
CA ARG A 134 -9.08 -29.54 7.85
C ARG A 134 -8.85 -30.20 9.20
N ASP A 135 -7.98 -29.61 10.01
CA ASP A 135 -7.60 -30.09 11.34
C ASP A 135 -8.48 -29.49 12.47
N ALA A 136 -9.43 -28.62 12.13
CA ALA A 136 -10.36 -27.94 13.03
C ALA A 136 -11.77 -28.56 12.98
#